data_AF-A0A821XRV5-F1
#
_entry.id   AF-A0A821XRV5-F1
#
_cell.length_a   1.000
_cell.length_b   1.000
_cell.length_c   1.000
_cell.angle_alpha   90.00
_cell.angle_beta   90.00
_cell.angle_gamma   90.00
#
_symmetry.space_group_name_H-M   'P 1'
#
loop_
_entity.id
_entity.type
_entity.pdbx_description
1 polymer ?
#
loop_
_entity_poly.entity_id
_entity_poly.type
_entity_poly.pdbx_seq_one_letter_code
_entity_poly.pdbx_strand_id
1 'polypeptide(L)'
;MSTNEKIKFMQDVRDIYKTIARELTRTLPVTNKFLQNLQFMHPLQRHHESSSKSLMIIARDLPQLLSDDNLDYLNVEWRLYENETIPEEWYQQKTTSGDSDEVIKYQPIDNYWKHVFAIKTSSGIAKFVVLPQLIKSLLSLSHGNTDVERGFSEHAALITDNRSSLSDISINGLRATKDAVKFLRTTKSSRRLLGNVKEAHSRYQVDQERKQRILKEKEAIEAAAKLTKNKELILVEKEQNLIDQRKILQQDLENASKMLNEGKSRLEAAVATKNFAGVEMAQLLIGGANKKLDALKAQLGDNTDQMNQLRKKLKK
;
A
#
# COMPACT_ATOMS: atom_id res chain seq x y z
N MET A 1 36.25 26.24 15.02
CA MET A 1 34.96 26.86 15.39
C MET A 1 35.23 28.15 16.13
N SER A 2 34.85 29.29 15.54
CA SER A 2 34.97 30.59 16.20
C SER A 2 34.00 30.68 17.38
N THR A 3 34.30 31.51 18.38
CA THR A 3 33.45 31.70 19.56
C THR A 3 32.02 32.12 19.18
N ASN A 4 31.86 32.88 18.10
CA ASN A 4 30.56 33.29 17.56
C ASN A 4 29.75 32.13 16.97
N GLU A 5 30.40 31.16 16.33
CA GLU A 5 29.71 29.96 15.79
C GLU A 5 29.16 29.09 16.92
N LYS A 6 29.90 28.96 18.03
CA LYS A 6 29.42 28.22 19.20
C LYS A 6 28.23 28.89 19.87
N ILE A 7 28.25 30.22 20.00
CA ILE A 7 27.13 30.99 20.58
C ILE A 7 25.88 30.83 19.70
N LYS A 8 26.03 30.97 18.38
CA LYS A 8 24.93 30.81 17.43
C LYS A 8 24.33 29.40 17.47
N PHE A 9 25.18 28.36 17.47
CA PHE A 9 24.73 26.98 17.62
C PHE A 9 23.93 26.75 18.91
N MET A 10 24.40 27.27 20.05
CA MET A 10 23.68 27.11 21.33
C MET A 10 22.35 27.89 21.36
N GLN A 11 22.27 29.02 20.65
CA GLN A 11 21.01 29.75 20.45
C GLN A 11 20.03 28.96 19.59
N ASP A 12 20.48 28.40 18.47
CA ASP A 12 19.65 27.57 17.59
C ASP A 12 19.13 26.32 18.34
N VAL A 13 19.99 25.64 19.10
CA VAL A 13 19.59 24.50 19.95
C VAL A 13 18.55 24.92 20.99
N ARG A 14 18.74 26.06 21.66
CA ARG A 14 17.78 26.59 22.63
C ARG A 14 16.43 26.88 21.97
N ASP A 15 16.43 27.44 20.76
CA ASP A 15 15.20 27.79 20.06
C ASP A 15 14.48 26.56 19.50
N ILE A 16 15.20 25.50 19.12
CA ILE A 16 14.63 24.18 18.85
C ILE A 16 13.92 23.65 20.09
N TYR A 17 14.58 23.63 21.26
CA TYR A 17 13.95 23.16 22.50
C TYR A 17 12.72 23.98 22.89
N LYS A 18 12.77 25.31 22.74
CA LYS A 18 11.58 26.16 22.97
C LYS A 18 10.43 25.83 22.01
N THR A 19 10.74 25.51 20.76
CA THR A 19 9.73 25.17 19.75
C THR A 19 9.10 23.83 20.06
N ILE A 20 9.92 22.82 20.38
CA ILE A 20 9.44 21.51 20.86
C ILE A 20 8.58 21.67 22.11
N ALA A 21 9.04 22.43 23.11
CA ALA A 21 8.29 22.64 24.34
C ALA A 21 6.94 23.35 24.09
N ARG A 22 6.90 24.35 23.20
CA ARG A 22 5.65 25.00 22.79
C ARG A 22 4.69 24.02 22.13
N GLU A 23 5.19 23.19 21.22
CA GLU A 23 4.38 22.22 20.51
C GLU A 23 3.88 21.11 21.44
N LEU A 24 4.72 20.62 22.36
CA LEU A 24 4.31 19.68 23.40
C LEU A 24 3.26 20.29 24.32
N THR A 25 3.40 21.55 24.73
CA THR A 25 2.40 22.21 25.58
C THR A 25 1.07 22.43 24.84
N ARG A 26 1.13 22.64 23.52
CA ARG A 26 -0.05 22.79 22.65
C ARG A 26 -0.76 21.47 22.42
N THR A 27 -0.01 20.38 22.26
CA THR A 27 -0.53 19.07 21.85
C THR A 27 -0.87 18.16 23.02
N LEU A 28 -0.07 18.21 24.10
CA LEU A 28 -0.34 17.46 25.31
C LEU A 28 -1.45 18.16 26.11
N PRO A 29 -2.37 17.39 26.72
CA PRO A 29 -3.44 17.94 27.54
C PRO A 29 -2.94 18.36 28.93
N VAL A 30 -1.81 19.09 29.01
CA VAL A 30 -1.18 19.52 30.28
C VAL A 30 -2.08 20.43 31.10
N THR A 31 -2.95 21.18 30.42
CA THR A 31 -3.95 22.09 31.01
C THR A 31 -5.31 21.43 31.23
N ASN A 32 -5.46 20.15 30.90
CA ASN A 32 -6.73 19.45 31.04
C ASN A 32 -7.01 19.18 32.54
N LYS A 33 -7.95 19.94 33.09
CA LYS A 33 -8.36 19.86 34.51
C LYS A 33 -8.85 18.47 34.90
N PHE A 34 -9.53 17.76 33.99
CA PHE A 34 -9.99 16.39 34.25
C PHE A 34 -8.78 15.48 34.52
N LEU A 35 -7.77 15.49 33.63
CA LEU A 35 -6.57 14.66 33.81
C LEU A 35 -5.74 15.07 35.05
N GLN A 36 -5.68 16.37 35.35
CA GLN A 36 -5.03 16.85 36.58
C GLN A 36 -5.73 16.30 37.83
N ASN A 37 -7.05 16.26 37.83
CA ASN A 37 -7.82 15.75 38.95
C ASN A 37 -7.66 14.24 39.13
N LEU A 38 -7.43 13.45 38.06
CA LEU A 38 -7.25 11.98 38.13
C LEU A 38 -6.11 11.51 39.06
N GLN A 39 -5.19 12.39 39.46
CA GLN A 39 -4.10 12.06 40.38
C GLN A 39 -4.58 11.51 41.73
N PHE A 40 -5.82 11.83 42.15
CA PHE A 40 -6.41 11.32 43.39
C PHE A 40 -6.42 9.77 43.46
N MET A 41 -6.41 9.10 42.30
CA MET A 41 -6.40 7.64 42.22
C MET A 41 -5.08 7.00 42.68
N HIS A 42 -4.01 7.78 42.78
CA HIS A 42 -2.71 7.27 43.19
C HIS A 42 -2.70 7.00 44.72
N PRO A 43 -2.18 5.86 45.19
CA PRO A 43 -2.16 5.50 46.63
C PRO A 43 -1.54 6.58 47.52
N LEU A 44 -0.46 7.22 47.06
CA LEU A 44 0.21 8.31 47.79
C LEU A 44 -0.62 9.60 47.89
N GLN A 45 -1.64 9.78 47.05
CA GLN A 45 -2.52 10.95 47.08
C GLN A 45 -3.71 10.75 48.00
N ARG A 46 -3.86 9.57 48.62
CA ARG A 46 -5.01 9.21 49.46
C ARG A 46 -5.33 10.22 50.55
N HIS A 47 -4.31 10.71 51.26
CA HIS A 47 -4.45 11.68 52.36
C HIS A 47 -4.22 13.13 51.92
N HIS A 48 -4.10 13.39 50.62
CA HIS A 48 -3.87 14.74 50.13
C HIS A 48 -5.17 15.55 50.20
N GLU A 49 -5.10 16.80 50.69
CA GLU A 49 -6.27 17.65 50.94
C GLU A 49 -7.13 17.90 49.70
N SER A 50 -6.52 17.88 48.51
CA SER A 50 -7.24 18.07 47.25
C SER A 50 -7.92 16.81 46.73
N SER A 51 -7.56 15.60 47.21
CA SER A 51 -8.02 14.34 46.60
C SER A 51 -9.51 14.13 46.68
N SER A 52 -10.13 14.43 47.81
CA SER A 52 -11.59 14.39 47.95
C SER A 52 -12.27 15.42 47.03
N LYS A 53 -11.70 16.63 46.90
CA LYS A 53 -12.23 17.65 45.98
C LYS A 53 -12.12 17.20 44.52
N SER A 54 -10.97 16.66 44.12
CA SER A 54 -10.71 16.13 42.79
C SER A 54 -11.65 14.98 42.43
N LEU A 55 -11.87 14.05 43.37
CA LEU A 55 -12.87 12.98 43.23
C LEU A 55 -14.25 13.55 42.93
N MET A 56 -14.71 14.53 43.72
CA MET A 56 -16.05 15.11 43.54
C MET A 56 -16.18 15.90 42.24
N ILE A 57 -15.12 16.57 41.77
CA ILE A 57 -15.12 17.24 40.46
C ILE A 57 -15.29 16.20 39.36
N ILE A 58 -14.46 15.14 39.37
CA ILE A 58 -14.51 14.06 38.37
C ILE A 58 -15.89 13.36 38.37
N ALA A 59 -16.45 13.09 39.54
CA ALA A 59 -17.75 12.44 39.66
C ALA A 59 -18.87 13.29 39.04
N ARG A 60 -18.82 14.62 39.23
CA ARG A 60 -19.77 15.57 38.62
C ARG A 60 -19.57 15.74 37.12
N ASP A 61 -18.33 15.63 36.65
CA ASP A 61 -18.01 15.64 35.21
C ASP A 61 -18.50 14.37 34.50
N LEU A 62 -18.93 13.34 35.24
CA LEU A 62 -19.39 12.05 34.71
C LEU A 62 -20.81 11.67 35.21
N PRO A 63 -21.84 12.50 34.92
CA PRO A 63 -23.21 12.27 35.41
C PRO A 63 -23.84 10.98 34.88
N GLN A 64 -23.34 10.42 33.76
CA GLN A 64 -23.78 9.14 33.22
C GLN A 64 -23.37 7.93 34.09
N LEU A 65 -22.39 8.10 35.00
CA LEU A 65 -21.92 7.02 35.87
C LEU A 65 -22.60 7.04 37.23
N LEU A 66 -22.88 8.22 37.79
CA LEU A 66 -23.37 8.41 39.15
C LEU A 66 -24.51 9.44 39.16
N SER A 67 -25.64 9.09 39.80
CA SER A 67 -26.71 10.04 40.12
C SER A 67 -26.28 10.99 41.25
N ASP A 68 -26.99 12.09 41.42
CA ASP A 68 -26.71 13.07 42.48
C ASP A 68 -26.76 12.43 43.89
N ASP A 69 -27.71 11.53 44.15
CA ASP A 69 -27.79 10.79 45.41
C ASP A 69 -26.51 9.97 45.69
N ASN A 70 -25.87 9.43 44.65
CA ASN A 70 -24.64 8.64 44.80
C ASN A 70 -23.42 9.51 45.12
N LEU A 71 -23.45 10.82 44.87
CA LEU A 71 -22.33 11.71 45.15
C LEU A 71 -22.08 11.86 46.65
N ASP A 72 -23.14 11.90 47.45
CA ASP A 72 -23.01 11.98 48.91
C ASP A 72 -22.46 10.67 49.48
N TYR A 73 -22.97 9.52 49.00
CA TYR A 73 -22.42 8.20 49.35
C TYR A 73 -20.95 8.06 48.95
N LEU A 74 -20.57 8.55 47.76
CA LEU A 74 -19.19 8.54 47.29
C LEU A 74 -18.26 9.34 48.22
N ASN A 75 -18.70 10.51 48.69
CA ASN A 75 -17.92 11.34 49.61
C ASN A 75 -17.70 10.61 50.95
N VAL A 76 -18.75 9.97 51.49
CA VAL A 76 -18.65 9.16 52.70
C VAL A 76 -17.71 7.97 52.50
N GLU A 77 -17.86 7.23 51.40
CA GLU A 77 -16.98 6.10 51.07
C GLU A 77 -15.52 6.53 50.90
N TRP A 78 -15.26 7.70 50.32
CA TRP A 78 -13.90 8.23 50.21
C TRP A 78 -13.29 8.51 51.58
N ARG A 79 -14.04 9.08 52.52
CA ARG A 79 -13.56 9.32 53.89
C ARG A 79 -13.30 8.02 54.64
N LEU A 80 -14.15 7.00 54.45
CA LEU A 80 -13.90 5.67 54.98
C LEU A 80 -12.62 5.07 54.37
N TYR A 81 -12.48 5.19 53.06
CA TYR A 81 -11.29 4.77 52.35
C TYR A 81 -10.06 5.54 52.79
N GLU A 82 -10.12 6.83 53.15
CA GLU A 82 -8.98 7.62 53.63
C GLU A 82 -8.51 7.14 55.01
N ASN A 83 -9.41 6.65 55.87
CA ASN A 83 -9.08 6.22 57.23
C ASN A 83 -8.76 4.73 57.38
N GLU A 84 -8.84 3.94 56.30
CA GLU A 84 -8.46 2.52 56.30
C GLU A 84 -6.96 2.27 56.62
N THR A 85 -6.63 1.11 57.16
CA THR A 85 -5.22 0.69 57.22
C THR A 85 -4.90 -0.07 55.93
N ILE A 86 -4.15 0.55 55.01
CA ILE A 86 -3.75 -0.06 53.74
C ILE A 86 -2.28 -0.44 53.79
N PRO A 87 -1.93 -1.73 53.61
CA PRO A 87 -0.55 -2.18 53.63
C PRO A 87 0.30 -1.60 52.50
N GLU A 88 1.57 -1.26 52.76
CA GLU A 88 2.50 -0.69 51.77
C GLU A 88 2.74 -1.66 50.59
N GLU A 89 2.75 -2.97 50.86
CA GLU A 89 3.01 -4.00 49.86
C GLU A 89 1.96 -4.04 48.74
N TRP A 90 0.78 -3.44 48.95
CA TRP A 90 -0.26 -3.36 47.91
C TRP A 90 0.09 -2.36 46.81
N TYR A 91 0.98 -1.41 47.07
CA TYR A 91 1.34 -0.37 46.10
C TYR A 91 2.84 -0.15 45.90
N GLN A 92 3.70 -0.60 46.81
CA GLN A 92 5.15 -0.50 46.72
C GLN A 92 5.83 -1.82 47.10
N GLN A 93 6.85 -2.18 46.33
CA GLN A 93 7.77 -3.26 46.64
C GLN A 93 9.18 -2.67 46.76
N LYS A 94 9.78 -2.81 47.94
CA LYS A 94 11.16 -2.40 48.22
C LYS A 94 12.07 -3.58 47.92
N THR A 95 12.99 -3.43 46.98
CA THR A 95 14.01 -4.45 46.68
C THR A 95 15.39 -3.89 46.99
N THR A 96 16.14 -4.59 47.84
CA THR A 96 17.55 -4.30 48.09
C THR A 96 18.36 -4.97 46.98
N SER A 97 18.94 -4.18 46.07
CA SER A 97 19.97 -4.71 45.17
C SER A 97 21.29 -4.80 45.92
N GLY A 98 22.24 -5.62 45.45
CA GLY A 98 23.49 -5.93 46.15
C GLY A 98 24.43 -4.74 46.44
N ASP A 99 24.12 -3.55 45.91
CA ASP A 99 24.70 -2.28 46.32
C ASP A 99 23.61 -1.45 47.01
N SER A 100 23.97 -0.78 48.10
CA SER A 100 23.20 -0.10 49.16
C SER A 100 22.03 0.85 48.80
N ASP A 101 21.51 0.85 47.57
CA ASP A 101 20.37 1.65 47.15
C ASP A 101 19.06 0.85 47.19
N GLU A 102 18.11 1.31 48.02
CA GLU A 102 16.74 0.80 48.02
C GLU A 102 16.02 1.21 46.74
N VAL A 103 15.71 0.24 45.88
CA VAL A 103 14.91 0.48 44.67
C VAL A 103 13.44 0.25 45.03
N ILE A 104 12.63 1.32 44.94
CA ILE A 104 11.17 1.26 45.12
C ILE A 104 10.51 0.96 43.77
N LYS A 105 9.82 -0.16 43.68
CA LYS A 105 9.00 -0.53 42.53
C LYS A 105 7.53 -0.42 42.87
N TYR A 106 6.78 0.39 42.12
CA TYR A 106 5.33 0.53 42.29
C TYR A 106 4.58 -0.65 41.64
N GLN A 107 3.55 -1.13 42.33
CA GLN A 107 2.62 -2.12 41.77
C GLN A 107 1.67 -1.46 40.75
N PRO A 108 1.14 -2.23 39.78
CA PRO A 108 0.09 -1.75 38.90
C PRO A 108 -1.10 -1.19 39.67
N ILE A 109 -1.59 -0.01 39.27
CA ILE A 109 -2.65 0.73 39.97
C ILE A 109 -3.98 -0.05 40.04
N ASP A 110 -4.27 -0.86 39.03
CA ASP A 110 -5.43 -1.75 38.97
C ASP A 110 -5.35 -2.87 40.03
N ASN A 111 -4.15 -3.42 40.27
CA ASN A 111 -3.95 -4.40 41.34
C ASN A 111 -4.15 -3.78 42.72
N TYR A 112 -3.66 -2.56 42.95
CA TYR A 112 -3.90 -1.83 44.19
C TYR A 112 -5.40 -1.67 44.46
N TRP A 113 -6.13 -1.10 43.50
CA TRP A 113 -7.57 -0.87 43.65
C TRP A 113 -8.38 -2.16 43.76
N LYS A 114 -7.94 -3.25 43.10
CA LYS A 114 -8.53 -4.58 43.29
C LYS A 114 -8.48 -5.04 44.75
N HIS A 115 -7.38 -4.79 45.46
CA HIS A 115 -7.28 -5.10 46.89
C HIS A 115 -8.18 -4.21 47.73
N VAL A 116 -8.23 -2.90 47.45
CA VAL A 116 -9.13 -1.96 48.12
C VAL A 116 -10.60 -2.35 47.98
N PHE A 117 -11.04 -2.76 46.78
CA PHE A 117 -12.42 -3.18 46.55
C PHE A 117 -12.78 -4.51 47.22
N ALA A 118 -11.77 -5.31 47.59
CA ALA A 118 -11.98 -6.57 48.29
C ALA A 118 -12.15 -6.39 49.81
N ILE A 119 -11.94 -5.17 50.34
CA ILE A 119 -12.13 -4.87 51.76
C ILE A 119 -13.60 -5.02 52.12
N LYS A 120 -13.85 -5.77 53.19
CA LYS A 120 -15.18 -6.06 53.71
C LYS A 120 -15.34 -5.50 55.11
N THR A 121 -16.58 -5.19 55.46
CA THR A 121 -16.98 -4.89 56.85
C THR A 121 -16.86 -6.15 57.72
N SER A 122 -16.97 -5.99 59.03
CA SER A 122 -17.04 -7.11 59.98
C SER A 122 -18.19 -8.08 59.71
N SER A 123 -19.26 -7.61 59.05
CA SER A 123 -20.39 -8.42 58.59
C SER A 123 -20.15 -9.15 57.26
N GLY A 124 -18.98 -9.01 56.65
CA GLY A 124 -18.63 -9.65 55.37
C GLY A 124 -19.19 -8.96 54.12
N ILE A 125 -19.83 -7.80 54.27
CA ILE A 125 -20.37 -6.98 53.17
C ILE A 125 -19.23 -6.13 52.58
N ALA A 126 -19.28 -5.85 51.27
CA ALA A 126 -18.32 -4.96 50.63
C ALA A 126 -18.35 -3.57 51.30
N LYS A 127 -17.18 -3.08 51.70
CA LYS A 127 -17.07 -1.80 52.42
C LYS A 127 -17.35 -0.59 51.52
N PHE A 128 -17.08 -0.73 50.22
CA PHE A 128 -17.27 0.30 49.21
C PHE A 128 -18.17 -0.25 48.09
N VAL A 129 -19.19 0.52 47.71
CA VAL A 129 -20.18 0.14 46.70
C VAL A 129 -20.12 1.12 45.52
N VAL A 130 -20.07 2.41 45.80
CA VAL A 130 -20.09 3.48 44.79
C VAL A 130 -18.68 3.81 44.27
N LEU A 131 -17.69 3.85 45.17
CA LEU A 131 -16.30 4.13 44.83
C LEU A 131 -15.72 3.17 43.78
N PRO A 132 -15.94 1.84 43.86
CA PRO A 132 -15.44 0.91 42.85
C PRO A 132 -16.02 1.16 41.46
N GLN A 133 -17.28 1.62 41.37
CA GLN A 133 -17.91 1.91 40.09
C GLN A 133 -17.19 3.06 39.38
N LEU A 134 -16.95 4.16 40.09
CA LEU A 134 -16.23 5.31 39.54
C LEU A 134 -14.80 4.94 39.16
N ILE A 135 -14.03 4.36 40.10
CA ILE A 135 -12.61 4.07 39.87
C ILE A 135 -12.43 3.08 38.72
N LYS A 136 -13.25 2.02 38.62
CA LYS A 136 -13.15 1.06 37.50
C LYS A 136 -13.41 1.73 36.16
N SER A 137 -14.38 2.64 36.08
CA SER A 137 -14.62 3.42 34.87
C SER A 137 -13.43 4.31 34.52
N LEU A 138 -12.82 4.97 35.50
CA LEU A 138 -11.64 5.80 35.28
C LEU A 138 -10.41 4.99 34.86
N LEU A 139 -10.19 3.82 35.45
CA LEU A 139 -9.11 2.89 35.07
C LEU A 139 -9.33 2.23 33.69
N SER A 140 -10.54 2.31 33.13
CA SER A 140 -10.82 1.86 31.76
C SER A 140 -10.46 2.91 30.70
N LEU A 141 -10.13 4.14 31.10
CA LEU A 141 -9.67 5.18 30.19
C LEU A 141 -8.31 4.77 29.61
N SER A 142 -8.20 4.82 28.29
CA SER A 142 -6.96 4.49 27.60
C SER A 142 -5.83 5.45 27.99
N HIS A 143 -4.69 4.89 28.42
CA HIS A 143 -3.51 5.67 28.83
C HIS A 143 -2.67 6.19 27.65
N GLY A 144 -3.10 5.95 26.41
CA GLY A 144 -2.45 6.45 25.20
C GLY A 144 -2.82 5.67 23.95
N ASN A 145 -2.41 6.18 22.79
CA ASN A 145 -2.73 5.55 21.51
C ASN A 145 -1.91 4.28 21.22
N THR A 146 -0.94 3.92 22.07
CA THR A 146 0.00 2.81 21.85
C THR A 146 -0.68 1.49 21.55
N ASP A 147 -1.76 1.14 22.25
CA ASP A 147 -2.48 -0.12 21.99
C ASP A 147 -3.22 -0.09 20.65
N VAL A 148 -3.75 1.07 20.26
CA VAL A 148 -4.40 1.29 18.97
C VAL A 148 -3.37 1.24 17.84
N GLU A 149 -2.22 1.90 18.02
CA GLU A 149 -1.08 1.93 17.09
C GLU A 149 -0.41 0.57 16.92
N ARG A 150 -0.32 -0.22 18.00
CA ARG A 150 0.09 -1.63 17.92
C ARG A 150 -0.89 -2.42 17.04
N GLY A 151 -2.19 -2.19 17.19
CA GLY A 151 -3.21 -2.78 16.32
C GLY A 151 -3.02 -2.39 14.84
N PHE A 152 -2.67 -1.14 14.54
CA PHE A 152 -2.36 -0.72 13.17
C PHE A 152 -1.10 -1.38 12.63
N SER A 153 -0.05 -1.50 13.44
CA SER A 153 1.21 -2.15 13.06
C SER A 153 1.00 -3.65 12.76
N GLU A 154 0.18 -4.33 13.57
CA GLU A 154 -0.19 -5.73 13.34
C GLU A 154 -0.99 -5.92 12.03
N HIS A 155 -1.71 -4.89 11.58
CA HIS A 155 -2.50 -4.93 10.33
C HIS A 155 -1.78 -4.36 9.11
N ALA A 156 -0.67 -3.65 9.28
CA ALA A 156 0.15 -3.19 8.15
C ALA A 156 0.51 -4.36 7.22
N ALA A 157 0.86 -5.52 7.79
CA ALA A 157 1.15 -6.74 7.05
C ALA A 157 -0.06 -7.37 6.31
N LEU A 158 -1.30 -7.05 6.72
CA LEU A 158 -2.53 -7.49 6.07
C LEU A 158 -3.00 -6.53 4.96
N ILE A 159 -2.47 -5.31 4.95
CA ILE A 159 -2.82 -4.25 4.00
C ILE A 159 -1.77 -4.14 2.88
N THR A 160 -0.51 -4.52 3.14
CA THR A 160 0.58 -4.42 2.16
C THR A 160 0.55 -5.50 1.05
N ASP A 161 1.06 -5.11 -0.13
CA ASP A 161 0.90 -5.72 -1.47
C ASP A 161 1.14 -7.23 -1.65
N ASN A 162 1.80 -7.92 -0.71
CA ASN A 162 2.12 -9.35 -0.87
C ASN A 162 1.05 -10.31 -0.31
N ARG A 163 0.08 -9.83 0.48
CA ARG A 163 -1.05 -10.65 0.91
C ARG A 163 -2.33 -9.84 0.91
N SER A 164 -3.13 -10.07 -0.13
CA SER A 164 -4.59 -9.86 -0.16
C SER A 164 -5.05 -8.50 0.37
N SER A 165 -5.42 -7.60 -0.53
CA SER A 165 -6.28 -6.45 -0.20
C SER A 165 -7.59 -6.94 0.43
N LEU A 166 -7.58 -7.18 1.75
CA LEU A 166 -8.74 -7.57 2.53
C LEU A 166 -9.64 -6.34 2.66
N SER A 167 -10.94 -6.54 2.48
CA SER A 167 -11.91 -5.46 2.73
C SER A 167 -11.89 -5.04 4.21
N ASP A 168 -12.30 -3.81 4.50
CA ASP A 168 -12.42 -3.30 5.87
C ASP A 168 -13.24 -4.22 6.78
N ILE A 169 -14.30 -4.81 6.24
CA ILE A 169 -15.16 -5.78 6.95
C ILE A 169 -14.36 -7.01 7.37
N SER A 170 -13.50 -7.51 6.48
CA SER A 170 -12.65 -8.68 6.76
C SER A 170 -11.58 -8.36 7.81
N ILE A 171 -10.98 -7.16 7.73
CA ILE A 171 -9.99 -6.68 8.70
C ILE A 171 -10.63 -6.55 10.09
N ASN A 172 -11.80 -5.91 10.17
CA ASN A 172 -12.54 -5.74 11.42
C ASN A 172 -12.96 -7.09 12.02
N GLY A 173 -13.44 -8.02 11.19
CA GLY A 173 -13.80 -9.37 11.64
C GLY A 173 -12.62 -10.17 12.18
N LEU A 174 -11.46 -10.11 11.50
CA LEU A 174 -10.22 -10.74 11.97
C LEU A 174 -9.75 -10.14 13.29
N ARG A 175 -9.79 -8.80 13.41
CA ARG A 175 -9.40 -8.09 14.63
C ARG A 175 -10.29 -8.48 15.81
N ALA A 176 -11.60 -8.37 15.64
CA ALA A 176 -12.56 -8.73 16.69
C ALA A 176 -12.38 -10.19 17.16
N THR A 177 -12.14 -11.11 16.22
CA THR A 177 -11.88 -12.52 16.54
C THR A 177 -10.57 -12.69 17.31
N LYS A 178 -9.48 -12.05 16.87
CA LYS A 178 -8.17 -12.11 17.52
C LYS A 178 -8.21 -11.54 18.94
N ASP A 179 -8.86 -10.39 19.10
CA ASP A 179 -8.99 -9.72 20.39
C ASP A 179 -9.85 -10.54 21.35
N ALA A 180 -10.96 -11.12 20.87
CA ALA A 180 -11.78 -12.05 21.66
C ALA A 180 -11.00 -13.28 22.12
N VAL A 181 -10.18 -13.87 21.24
CA VAL A 181 -9.32 -15.02 21.60
C VAL A 181 -8.27 -14.65 22.63
N LYS A 182 -7.60 -13.49 22.48
CA LYS A 182 -6.64 -12.96 23.47
C LYS A 182 -7.32 -12.73 24.82
N PHE A 183 -8.51 -12.12 24.82
CA PHE A 183 -9.27 -11.79 26.02
C PHE A 183 -9.74 -13.03 26.78
N LEU A 184 -10.30 -14.01 26.09
CA LEU A 184 -10.88 -15.21 26.72
C LEU A 184 -9.83 -16.20 27.27
N ARG A 185 -8.55 -16.07 26.88
CA ARG A 185 -7.39 -16.90 27.28
C ARG A 185 -7.63 -18.43 27.19
N THR A 186 -8.71 -18.86 26.54
CA THR A 186 -9.17 -20.25 26.46
C THR A 186 -9.37 -20.61 25.00
N THR A 187 -8.40 -21.34 24.46
CA THR A 187 -8.39 -21.79 23.06
C THR A 187 -9.02 -23.18 22.93
N LYS A 188 -10.25 -23.37 23.41
CA LYS A 188 -11.02 -24.55 22.96
C LYS A 188 -11.65 -24.20 21.62
N SER A 189 -10.85 -24.38 20.57
CA SER A 189 -11.31 -24.23 19.19
C SER A 189 -12.50 -25.15 18.94
N SER A 190 -13.68 -24.57 18.84
CA SER A 190 -14.90 -25.33 18.54
C SER A 190 -14.76 -26.02 17.19
N ARG A 191 -15.27 -27.26 17.08
CA ARG A 191 -15.35 -28.01 15.81
C ARG A 191 -16.00 -27.20 14.69
N ARG A 192 -16.96 -26.33 15.05
CA ARG A 192 -17.61 -25.38 14.11
C ARG A 192 -16.65 -24.31 13.58
N LEU A 193 -15.79 -23.78 14.45
CA LEU A 193 -14.83 -22.74 14.07
C LEU A 193 -13.78 -23.29 13.10
N LEU A 194 -13.31 -24.52 13.34
CA LEU A 194 -12.45 -25.24 12.40
C LEU A 194 -13.14 -25.53 11.05
N GLY A 195 -14.44 -25.86 11.08
CA GLY A 195 -15.24 -26.03 9.86
C GLY A 195 -15.31 -24.77 9.02
N ASN A 196 -15.66 -23.64 9.64
CA ASN A 196 -15.76 -22.35 8.96
C ASN A 196 -14.43 -21.89 8.37
N VAL A 197 -13.30 -22.12 9.07
CA VAL A 197 -11.96 -21.78 8.54
C VAL A 197 -11.63 -22.63 7.32
N LYS A 198 -11.93 -23.93 7.33
CA LYS A 198 -11.72 -24.81 6.18
C LYS A 198 -12.56 -24.39 4.98
N GLU A 199 -13.82 -24.02 5.22
CA GLU A 199 -14.71 -23.55 4.16
C GLU A 199 -14.24 -22.22 3.56
N ALA A 200 -13.86 -21.26 4.40
CA ALA A 200 -13.29 -19.99 3.94
C ALA A 200 -12.02 -20.20 3.11
N HIS A 201 -11.15 -21.12 3.53
CA HIS A 201 -9.95 -21.46 2.77
C HIS A 201 -10.26 -22.11 1.41
N SER A 202 -11.23 -23.03 1.37
CA SER A 202 -11.68 -23.64 0.12
C SER A 202 -12.25 -22.60 -0.85
N ARG A 203 -13.10 -21.68 -0.38
CA ARG A 203 -13.63 -20.58 -1.19
C ARG A 203 -12.52 -19.66 -1.72
N TYR A 204 -11.51 -19.38 -0.90
CA TYR A 204 -10.35 -18.58 -1.31
C TYR A 204 -9.53 -19.26 -2.41
N GLN A 205 -9.29 -20.58 -2.30
CA GLN A 205 -8.59 -21.34 -3.35
C GLN A 205 -9.34 -21.27 -4.69
N VAL A 206 -10.66 -21.45 -4.66
CA VAL A 206 -11.51 -21.35 -5.87
C VAL A 206 -11.43 -19.95 -6.49
N ASP A 207 -11.46 -18.89 -5.68
CA ASP A 207 -11.33 -17.51 -6.18
C ASP A 207 -9.94 -17.23 -6.78
N GLN A 208 -8.88 -17.75 -6.16
CA GLN A 208 -7.51 -17.65 -6.68
C GLN A 208 -7.35 -18.36 -8.03
N GLU A 209 -7.86 -19.58 -8.16
CA GLU A 209 -7.86 -20.30 -9.43
C GLU A 209 -8.64 -19.54 -10.50
N ARG A 210 -9.80 -18.96 -10.16
CA ARG A 210 -10.59 -18.14 -11.08
C ARG A 210 -9.80 -16.93 -11.57
N LYS A 211 -9.13 -16.20 -10.66
CA LYS A 211 -8.29 -15.05 -11.00
C LYS A 211 -7.13 -15.44 -11.92
N GLN A 212 -6.45 -16.56 -11.64
CA GLN A 212 -5.38 -17.07 -12.49
C GLN A 212 -5.87 -17.45 -13.89
N ARG A 213 -7.06 -18.05 -14.01
CA ARG A 213 -7.66 -18.37 -15.32
C ARG A 213 -7.93 -17.10 -16.13
N ILE A 214 -8.53 -16.08 -15.51
CA ILE A 214 -8.80 -14.79 -16.17
C ILE A 214 -7.50 -14.11 -16.61
N LEU A 215 -6.44 -14.17 -15.80
CA LEU A 215 -5.14 -13.59 -16.16
C LEU A 215 -4.51 -14.30 -17.36
N LYS A 216 -4.48 -15.64 -17.33
CA LYS A 216 -3.96 -16.45 -18.46
C LYS A 216 -4.75 -16.22 -19.75
N GLU A 217 -6.07 -16.07 -19.65
CA GLU A 217 -6.92 -15.75 -20.81
C GLU A 217 -6.59 -14.38 -21.39
N LYS A 218 -6.42 -13.36 -20.54
CA LYS A 218 -5.98 -12.01 -20.98
C LYS A 218 -4.60 -12.04 -21.63
N GLU A 219 -3.63 -12.72 -21.04
CA GLU A 219 -2.29 -12.88 -21.60
C GLU A 219 -2.32 -13.62 -22.95
N ALA A 220 -3.14 -14.65 -23.08
CA ALA A 220 -3.31 -15.38 -24.33
C ALA A 220 -3.94 -14.51 -25.44
N ILE A 221 -4.95 -13.70 -25.10
CA ILE A 221 -5.56 -12.73 -26.02
C ILE A 221 -4.54 -11.69 -26.46
N GLU A 222 -3.74 -11.14 -25.54
CA GLU A 222 -2.72 -10.14 -25.85
C GLU A 222 -1.59 -10.74 -26.70
N ALA A 223 -1.16 -11.97 -26.42
CA ALA A 223 -0.17 -12.69 -27.20
C ALA A 223 -0.67 -12.98 -28.62
N ALA A 224 -1.93 -13.40 -28.77
CA ALA A 224 -2.56 -13.61 -30.06
C ALA A 224 -2.65 -12.31 -30.87
N ALA A 225 -3.05 -11.20 -30.22
CA ALA A 225 -3.09 -9.88 -30.85
C ALA A 225 -1.71 -9.40 -31.32
N LYS A 226 -0.67 -9.61 -30.51
CA LYS A 226 0.73 -9.31 -30.88
C LYS A 226 1.19 -10.14 -32.08
N LEU A 227 0.86 -11.44 -32.11
CA LEU A 227 1.21 -12.32 -33.22
C LEU A 227 0.54 -11.88 -34.52
N THR A 228 -0.76 -11.52 -34.47
CA THR A 228 -1.51 -11.02 -35.63
C THR A 228 -0.91 -9.71 -36.16
N LYS A 229 -0.65 -8.75 -35.27
CA LYS A 229 -0.02 -7.47 -35.64
C LYS A 229 1.36 -7.65 -36.26
N ASN A 230 2.17 -8.60 -35.75
CA ASN A 230 3.49 -8.87 -36.32
C ASN A 230 3.40 -9.52 -37.71
N LYS A 231 2.43 -10.44 -37.92
CA LYS A 231 2.16 -11.01 -39.25
C LYS A 231 1.73 -9.93 -40.25
N GLU A 232 0.88 -8.99 -39.85
CA GLU A 232 0.46 -7.86 -40.68
C GLU A 232 1.65 -6.96 -41.05
N LEU A 233 2.51 -6.61 -40.09
CA LEU A 233 3.72 -5.81 -40.34
C LEU A 233 4.64 -6.47 -41.38
N ILE A 234 4.89 -7.77 -41.26
CA ILE A 234 5.73 -8.52 -42.22
C ILE A 234 5.12 -8.51 -43.63
N LEU A 235 3.78 -8.58 -43.74
CA LEU A 235 3.11 -8.54 -45.04
C LEU A 235 3.18 -7.15 -45.67
N VAL A 236 3.02 -6.09 -44.88
CA VAL A 236 3.15 -4.70 -45.35
C VAL A 236 4.58 -4.40 -45.83
N GLU A 237 5.60 -4.84 -45.09
CA GLU A 237 7.01 -4.67 -45.49
C GLU A 237 7.30 -5.38 -46.83
N LYS A 238 6.75 -6.59 -47.01
CA LYS A 238 6.85 -7.31 -48.29
C LYS A 238 6.15 -6.59 -49.44
N GLU A 239 5.01 -5.95 -49.20
CA GLU A 239 4.33 -5.14 -50.22
C GLU A 239 5.21 -3.95 -50.63
N GLN A 240 5.78 -3.24 -49.66
CA GLN A 240 6.64 -2.10 -49.92
C GLN A 240 7.87 -2.48 -50.76
N ASN A 241 8.55 -3.57 -50.41
CA ASN A 241 9.69 -4.08 -51.17
C ASN A 241 9.32 -4.41 -52.63
N LEU A 242 8.15 -4.99 -52.88
CA LEU A 242 7.67 -5.28 -54.23
C LEU A 242 7.35 -3.99 -55.02
N ILE A 243 6.79 -2.98 -54.36
CA ILE A 243 6.53 -1.65 -54.95
C ILE A 243 7.85 -0.99 -55.37
N ASP A 244 8.87 -1.02 -54.50
CA ASP A 244 10.17 -0.42 -54.77
C ASP A 244 10.89 -1.14 -55.92
N GLN A 245 10.85 -2.48 -55.95
CA GLN A 245 11.36 -3.27 -57.07
C GLN A 245 10.65 -2.93 -58.39
N ARG A 246 9.33 -2.75 -58.36
CA ARG A 246 8.56 -2.37 -59.55
C ARG A 246 8.99 -1.01 -60.08
N LYS A 247 9.24 -0.04 -59.19
CA LYS A 247 9.70 1.30 -59.57
C LYS A 247 11.06 1.26 -60.28
N ILE A 248 11.99 0.45 -59.77
CA ILE A 248 13.30 0.23 -60.39
C ILE A 248 13.14 -0.41 -61.78
N LEU A 249 12.36 -1.48 -61.89
CA LEU A 249 12.11 -2.16 -63.16
C LEU A 249 11.47 -1.24 -64.21
N GLN A 250 10.54 -0.36 -63.79
CA GLN A 250 9.93 0.63 -64.67
C GLN A 250 10.94 1.67 -65.18
N GLN A 251 11.82 2.15 -64.29
CA GLN A 251 12.88 3.08 -64.66
C GLN A 251 13.88 2.44 -65.65
N ASP A 252 14.24 1.19 -65.42
CA ASP A 252 15.11 0.44 -66.34
C ASP A 252 14.45 0.16 -67.69
N LEU A 253 13.13 -0.05 -67.71
CA LEU A 253 12.35 -0.21 -68.94
C LEU A 253 12.32 1.10 -69.73
N GLU A 254 12.16 2.24 -69.06
CA GLU A 254 12.23 3.56 -69.70
C GLU A 254 13.63 3.82 -70.28
N ASN A 255 14.69 3.48 -69.54
CA ASN A 255 16.07 3.60 -70.00
C ASN A 255 16.36 2.70 -71.22
N ALA A 256 15.89 1.44 -71.19
CA ALA A 256 16.03 0.52 -72.32
C ALA A 256 15.23 0.99 -73.55
N SER A 257 14.06 1.63 -73.33
CA SER A 257 13.26 2.23 -74.41
C SER A 257 13.95 3.44 -75.03
N LYS A 258 14.59 4.29 -74.22
CA LYS A 258 15.42 5.41 -74.70
C LYS A 258 16.60 4.90 -75.52
N MET A 259 17.30 3.87 -75.03
CA MET A 259 18.39 3.22 -75.77
C MET A 259 17.91 2.64 -77.12
N LEU A 260 16.73 2.03 -77.16
CA LEU A 260 16.14 1.53 -78.40
C LEU A 260 15.82 2.67 -79.39
N ASN A 261 15.25 3.77 -78.91
CA ASN A 261 14.95 4.94 -79.75
C ASN A 261 16.22 5.61 -80.26
N GLU A 262 17.26 5.72 -79.42
CA GLU A 262 18.57 6.22 -79.83
C GLU A 262 19.22 5.30 -80.88
N GLY A 263 19.14 3.99 -80.69
CA GLY A 263 19.61 3.00 -81.68
C GLY A 263 18.90 3.14 -83.02
N LYS A 264 17.57 3.35 -83.02
CA LYS A 264 16.79 3.61 -84.24
C LYS A 264 17.21 4.91 -84.93
N SER A 265 17.36 6.00 -84.18
CA SER A 265 17.78 7.29 -84.74
C SER A 265 19.19 7.23 -85.34
N ARG A 266 20.13 6.54 -84.66
CA ARG A 266 21.48 6.31 -85.18
C ARG A 266 21.49 5.43 -86.42
N LEU A 267 20.60 4.43 -86.49
CA LEU A 267 20.43 3.59 -87.67
C LEU A 267 19.94 4.42 -88.87
N GLU A 268 18.90 5.24 -88.67
CA GLU A 268 18.36 6.13 -89.70
C GLU A 268 19.43 7.11 -90.23
N ALA A 269 20.23 7.72 -89.34
CA ALA A 269 21.32 8.61 -89.70
C ALA A 269 22.48 7.90 -90.43
N ALA A 270 22.87 6.69 -89.99
CA ALA A 270 23.93 5.90 -90.62
C ALA A 270 23.52 5.38 -92.01
N VAL A 271 22.24 5.03 -92.19
CA VAL A 271 21.66 4.64 -93.49
C VAL A 271 21.66 5.84 -94.45
N ALA A 272 21.26 7.03 -93.99
CA ALA A 272 21.25 8.25 -94.82
C ALA A 272 22.65 8.66 -95.29
N THR A 273 23.67 8.45 -94.46
CA THR A 273 25.08 8.82 -94.74
C THR A 273 25.88 7.71 -95.43
N LYS A 274 25.28 6.54 -95.73
CA LYS A 274 25.94 5.34 -96.28
C LYS A 274 27.13 4.84 -95.45
N ASN A 275 27.12 5.08 -94.14
CA ASN A 275 28.14 4.63 -93.21
C ASN A 275 27.83 3.22 -92.69
N PHE A 276 28.36 2.19 -93.35
CA PHE A 276 28.11 0.79 -93.02
C PHE A 276 28.58 0.37 -91.61
N ALA A 277 29.68 0.95 -91.11
CA ALA A 277 30.13 0.69 -89.74
C ALA A 277 29.17 1.27 -88.68
N GLY A 278 28.52 2.40 -88.99
CA GLY A 278 27.48 2.99 -88.15
C GLY A 278 26.19 2.17 -88.10
N VAL A 279 25.83 1.52 -89.22
CA VAL A 279 24.66 0.63 -89.32
C VAL A 279 24.82 -0.60 -88.44
N GLU A 280 25.99 -1.26 -88.47
CA GLU A 280 26.27 -2.44 -87.65
C GLU A 280 26.21 -2.13 -86.14
N MET A 281 26.82 -1.01 -85.73
CA MET A 281 26.79 -0.55 -84.33
C MET A 281 25.37 -0.20 -83.85
N ALA A 282 24.55 0.45 -84.70
CA ALA A 282 23.16 0.75 -84.37
C ALA A 282 22.31 -0.52 -84.28
N GLN A 283 22.54 -1.51 -85.13
CA GLN A 283 21.84 -2.79 -85.12
C GLN A 283 22.20 -3.64 -83.90
N LEU A 284 23.46 -3.63 -83.45
CA LEU A 284 23.89 -4.24 -82.18
C LEU A 284 23.21 -3.56 -80.98
N LEU A 285 23.09 -2.23 -81.00
CA LEU A 285 22.46 -1.45 -79.94
C LEU A 285 20.96 -1.74 -79.84
N ILE A 286 20.26 -1.85 -80.97
CA ILE A 286 18.85 -2.26 -81.04
C ILE A 286 18.68 -3.71 -80.57
N GLY A 287 19.55 -4.62 -80.99
CA GLY A 287 19.52 -6.03 -80.58
C GLY A 287 19.71 -6.21 -79.08
N GLY A 288 20.66 -5.47 -78.49
CA GLY A 288 20.88 -5.44 -77.04
C GLY A 288 19.71 -4.83 -76.28
N ALA A 289 19.15 -3.72 -76.77
CA ALA A 289 18.00 -3.05 -76.15
C ALA A 289 16.74 -3.94 -76.19
N ASN A 290 16.46 -4.63 -77.29
CA ASN A 290 15.32 -5.56 -77.39
C ASN A 290 15.45 -6.72 -76.41
N LYS A 291 16.62 -7.37 -76.33
CA LYS A 291 16.86 -8.45 -75.35
C LYS A 291 16.65 -7.96 -73.92
N LYS A 292 17.12 -6.75 -73.59
CA LYS A 292 16.93 -6.14 -72.27
C LYS A 292 15.46 -5.80 -71.99
N LEU A 293 14.71 -5.32 -72.98
CA LEU A 293 13.28 -5.04 -72.85
C LEU A 293 12.46 -6.30 -72.61
N ASP A 294 12.75 -7.40 -73.30
CA ASP A 294 12.01 -8.66 -73.12
C ASP A 294 12.27 -9.23 -71.72
N ALA A 295 13.52 -9.19 -71.25
CA ALA A 295 13.87 -9.60 -69.89
C ALA A 295 13.17 -8.74 -68.81
N LEU A 296 13.17 -7.41 -68.98
CA LEU A 296 12.51 -6.49 -68.04
C LEU A 296 10.99 -6.65 -68.02
N LYS A 297 10.36 -6.90 -69.18
CA LYS A 297 8.91 -7.19 -69.26
C LYS A 297 8.54 -8.48 -68.55
N ALA A 298 9.35 -9.53 -68.68
CA ALA A 298 9.15 -10.79 -67.95
C ALA A 298 9.23 -10.57 -66.43
N GLN A 299 10.29 -9.90 -65.96
CA GLN A 299 10.46 -9.58 -64.53
C GLN A 299 9.34 -8.71 -63.96
N LEU A 300 8.82 -7.76 -64.75
CA LEU A 300 7.70 -6.91 -64.34
C LEU A 300 6.37 -7.69 -64.27
N GLY A 301 6.19 -8.70 -65.13
CA GLY A 301 5.10 -9.67 -65.05
C GLY A 301 5.16 -10.46 -63.74
N ASP A 302 6.32 -11.07 -63.44
CA ASP A 302 6.53 -11.86 -62.22
C ASP A 302 6.31 -11.03 -60.94
N ASN A 303 6.82 -9.80 -60.89
CA ASN A 303 6.62 -8.89 -59.76
C ASN A 303 5.13 -8.52 -59.59
N THR A 304 4.41 -8.32 -60.69
CA THR A 304 2.95 -8.03 -60.66
C THR A 304 2.15 -9.21 -60.13
N ASP A 305 2.51 -10.44 -60.52
CA ASP A 305 1.87 -11.65 -60.01
C ASP A 305 2.15 -11.88 -58.53
N GLN A 306 3.38 -11.64 -58.08
CA GLN A 306 3.73 -11.69 -56.65
C GLN A 306 2.93 -10.67 -55.82
N MET A 307 2.77 -9.44 -56.32
CA MET A 307 1.93 -8.42 -55.65
C MET A 307 0.45 -8.85 -55.59
N ASN A 308 -0.09 -9.41 -56.67
CA ASN A 308 -1.48 -9.86 -56.71
C ASN A 308 -1.73 -11.02 -55.74
N GLN A 309 -0.78 -11.95 -55.61
CA GLN A 309 -0.85 -13.02 -54.63
C GLN A 309 -0.76 -12.50 -53.19
N LEU A 310 0.11 -11.52 -52.93
CA LEU A 310 0.27 -10.91 -51.61
C LEU A 310 -0.98 -10.12 -51.18
N ARG A 311 -1.59 -9.36 -52.09
CA ARG A 311 -2.85 -8.63 -51.85
C ARG A 311 -4.04 -9.55 -51.59
N LYS A 312 -4.07 -10.75 -52.19
CA LYS A 312 -5.05 -11.80 -51.85
C LYS A 312 -4.87 -12.34 -50.43
N LYS A 313 -3.64 -12.32 -49.89
CA LYS A 313 -3.33 -12.73 -48.51
C LYS A 313 -3.64 -11.62 -47.49
N LEU A 314 -3.60 -10.35 -47.89
CA LEU A 314 -3.99 -9.20 -47.05
C LEU A 314 -5.51 -9.01 -46.92
N LYS A 315 -6.30 -9.51 -47.90
CA LYS A 315 -7.77 -9.43 -47.90
C LYS A 315 -8.49 -10.59 -47.21
N LYS A 316 -7.75 -11.62 -46.78
CA LYS A 316 -8.28 -12.78 -46.03
C LYS A 316 -7.89 -12.67 -44.57
#